data_AF-A0A3M6XB88-F1
#
_entry.id   AF-A0A3M6XB88-F1
#
_cell.length_a   1.000
_cell.length_b   1.000
_cell.length_c   1.000
_cell.angle_alpha   90.00
_cell.angle_beta   90.00
_cell.angle_gamma   90.00
#
_symmetry.space_group_name_H-M   'P 1'
#
loop_
_entity.id
_entity.type
_entity.pdbx_description
1 polymer ?
#
loop_
_entity_poly.entity_id
_entity_poly.type
_entity_poly.pdbx_seq_one_letter_code
_entity_poly.pdbx_strand_id
1 'polypeptide(L)'
;MLLYTSLAFASAYLSLANAQGAGVGGAGAGGAAAGAADPAAAGVAATTTTAAAVAGAATSAPAGGPTGAATASSGGTWPSDIVGTWSTKSNKTTTGPDFYDPINEELIEPSRTGISYSFTADGWYEEAYYRAIPNPRDPKCPSAIMQWQHGNWVMNSTGSLELTPIAVDGRQLMSSPCDYDDAVYTRYNQSETLQRYSVYVDPYHNVLRLDLFQFDGEQMQPMYLRMKPPQMLPTSTLNPTSATASATGSSSTDNKLKKRSARGLDENPFQNPSLKLGTLGGKDGTVHVVHHINADRLWWIGLAMTGMGGLLYLGPRRMGMPGGIQLR
;
A
#
# COMPACT_ATOMS: atom_id res chain seq x y z
N MET A 1 27.67 50.79 24.75
CA MET A 1 29.03 51.38 24.68
C MET A 1 29.96 50.26 24.22
N LEU A 2 30.69 50.46 23.10
CA LEU A 2 31.78 49.67 22.47
C LEU A 2 31.95 48.17 22.87
N LEU A 3 31.84 47.15 22.01
CA LEU A 3 32.43 46.81 20.68
C LEU A 3 33.69 45.91 20.72
N TYR A 4 33.69 44.87 19.87
CA TYR A 4 34.81 44.01 19.40
C TYR A 4 35.49 43.09 20.45
N THR A 5 36.13 41.94 20.11
CA THR A 5 36.60 41.34 18.83
C THR A 5 36.35 39.82 18.74
N SER A 6 36.22 39.29 17.52
CA SER A 6 36.27 37.85 17.18
C SER A 6 37.70 37.29 17.09
N LEU A 7 37.87 35.95 17.18
CA LEU A 7 38.87 35.19 16.41
C LEU A 7 38.56 33.68 16.43
N ALA A 8 38.86 32.99 15.33
CA ALA A 8 38.59 31.57 15.12
C ALA A 8 39.90 30.77 14.95
N PHE A 9 39.87 29.46 15.22
CA PHE A 9 40.90 28.53 14.75
C PHE A 9 40.27 27.18 14.36
N ALA A 10 40.96 26.45 13.46
CA ALA A 10 40.39 25.41 12.64
C ALA A 10 40.98 24.01 12.89
N SER A 11 40.19 23.00 12.55
CA SER A 11 40.52 21.70 11.94
C SER A 11 41.80 20.93 12.37
N ALA A 12 41.59 19.70 12.85
CA ALA A 12 42.58 18.62 12.74
C ALA A 12 41.89 17.26 12.55
N TYR A 13 42.22 16.56 11.46
CA TYR A 13 41.95 15.14 11.27
C TYR A 13 43.11 14.31 11.84
N LEU A 14 42.83 13.18 12.51
CA LEU A 14 43.53 11.92 12.17
C LEU A 14 42.76 10.67 12.63
N SER A 15 42.89 9.62 11.83
CA SER A 15 42.39 8.26 12.08
C SER A 15 43.35 7.46 12.95
N LEU A 16 42.86 6.47 13.69
CA LEU A 16 43.68 5.33 14.12
C LEU A 16 42.90 4.02 13.93
N ALA A 17 43.53 3.08 13.22
CA ALA A 17 42.93 1.81 12.84
C ALA A 17 43.01 0.77 13.97
N ASN A 18 42.03 -0.14 13.97
CA ASN A 18 41.93 -1.25 14.91
C ASN A 18 42.82 -2.43 14.45
N ALA A 19 43.63 -2.99 15.34
CA ALA A 19 44.51 -4.13 15.04
C ALA A 19 43.99 -5.42 15.68
N GLN A 20 43.93 -6.48 14.88
CA GLN A 20 43.38 -7.78 15.25
C GLN A 20 44.40 -8.65 16.01
N GLY A 21 43.91 -9.66 16.75
CA GLY A 21 44.50 -10.99 16.67
C GLY A 21 44.80 -11.71 17.98
N ALA A 22 44.03 -12.79 18.22
CA ALA A 22 44.39 -14.06 18.89
C ALA A 22 45.11 -14.05 20.26
N GLY A 23 44.78 -14.94 21.20
CA GLY A 23 43.84 -16.07 21.18
C GLY A 23 44.26 -17.11 22.25
N VAL A 24 43.43 -18.14 22.48
CA VAL A 24 43.71 -19.42 23.22
C VAL A 24 44.42 -19.33 24.59
N GLY A 25 43.93 -19.90 25.70
CA GLY A 25 43.05 -21.05 25.89
C GLY A 25 43.83 -22.19 26.57
N GLY A 26 43.47 -22.60 27.79
CA GLY A 26 44.18 -23.69 28.49
C GLY A 26 43.81 -23.87 29.97
N ALA A 27 43.34 -25.08 30.31
CA ALA A 27 42.87 -25.52 31.64
C ALA A 27 43.95 -25.64 32.73
N GLY A 28 43.52 -25.71 34.00
CA GLY A 28 44.36 -26.12 35.14
C GLY A 28 43.56 -26.14 36.47
N ALA A 29 43.72 -27.19 37.28
CA ALA A 29 42.90 -27.44 38.48
C ALA A 29 43.68 -27.25 39.82
N GLY A 30 42.96 -27.10 40.93
CA GLY A 30 43.52 -27.16 42.30
C GLY A 30 42.51 -26.79 43.39
N GLY A 31 42.42 -27.57 44.48
CA GLY A 31 41.58 -27.29 45.67
C GLY A 31 42.31 -26.46 46.74
N ALA A 32 41.94 -26.42 48.03
CA ALA A 32 40.79 -26.93 48.81
C ALA A 32 40.84 -26.33 50.25
N ALA A 33 39.70 -26.27 50.98
CA ALA A 33 39.56 -25.99 52.44
C ALA A 33 40.05 -24.59 52.94
N ALA A 34 39.72 -24.03 54.13
CA ALA A 34 38.58 -24.05 55.09
C ALA A 34 38.86 -22.91 56.13
N GLY A 35 37.97 -22.43 57.02
CA GLY A 35 36.55 -22.65 57.33
C GLY A 35 36.16 -21.99 58.69
N ALA A 36 34.88 -22.04 59.09
CA ALA A 36 34.28 -21.50 60.35
C ALA A 36 34.17 -19.94 60.48
N ALA A 37 33.21 -19.33 61.20
CA ALA A 37 32.17 -19.87 62.10
C ALA A 37 30.85 -19.06 62.08
N ASP A 38 29.76 -19.73 62.47
CA ASP A 38 28.39 -19.25 62.78
C ASP A 38 28.29 -18.78 64.28
N PRO A 39 27.17 -18.25 64.88
CA PRO A 39 25.77 -18.77 64.72
C PRO A 39 24.55 -17.82 64.95
N ALA A 40 23.35 -18.44 64.85
CA ALA A 40 22.05 -18.17 65.54
C ALA A 40 21.02 -17.21 64.85
N ALA A 41 19.70 -17.48 64.81
CA ALA A 41 18.90 -18.68 65.17
C ALA A 41 17.45 -18.67 64.61
N ALA A 42 16.74 -19.82 64.70
CA ALA A 42 15.30 -20.11 64.40
C ALA A 42 14.87 -20.01 62.91
N GLY A 43 14.03 -20.87 62.31
CA GLY A 43 13.03 -21.87 62.75
C GLY A 43 11.71 -21.60 61.97
N VAL A 44 10.88 -22.52 61.45
CA VAL A 44 10.64 -23.96 61.72
C VAL A 44 9.99 -24.63 60.48
N ALA A 45 10.32 -25.91 60.22
CA ALA A 45 9.63 -26.99 59.46
C ALA A 45 8.84 -26.77 58.14
N ALA A 46 8.99 -27.74 57.23
CA ALA A 46 8.32 -27.84 55.92
C ALA A 46 7.09 -28.78 55.92
N THR A 47 6.31 -28.78 54.84
CA THR A 47 5.42 -29.89 54.47
C THR A 47 5.42 -30.09 52.95
N THR A 48 5.78 -31.30 52.54
CA THR A 48 5.81 -31.76 51.15
C THR A 48 4.42 -32.22 50.70
N THR A 49 3.98 -31.83 49.52
CA THR A 49 2.91 -32.53 48.79
C THR A 49 3.33 -32.83 47.35
N THR A 50 3.10 -34.07 46.95
CA THR A 50 3.60 -34.69 45.73
C THR A 50 2.72 -34.38 44.52
N ALA A 51 3.34 -34.10 43.37
CA ALA A 51 2.65 -34.10 42.09
C ALA A 51 2.29 -35.54 41.69
N ALA A 52 1.01 -35.80 41.47
CA ALA A 52 0.54 -37.10 41.02
C ALA A 52 0.75 -37.26 39.51
N ALA A 53 1.56 -38.25 39.12
CA ALA A 53 1.64 -38.69 37.73
C ALA A 53 0.43 -39.58 37.39
N VAL A 54 -0.22 -39.31 36.26
CA VAL A 54 -1.20 -40.22 35.64
C VAL A 54 -0.59 -40.78 34.36
N ALA A 55 -0.50 -42.11 34.29
CA ALA A 55 -0.04 -42.86 33.13
C ALA A 55 -1.19 -43.68 32.54
N GLY A 56 -1.25 -43.75 31.21
CA GLY A 56 -2.28 -44.47 30.45
C GLY A 56 -2.78 -43.62 29.27
N ALA A 57 -2.78 -44.10 28.03
CA ALA A 57 -2.29 -45.37 27.51
C ALA A 57 -1.81 -45.20 26.07
N ALA A 58 -0.84 -46.01 25.64
CA ALA A 58 -0.45 -46.07 24.24
C ALA A 58 -1.53 -46.83 23.43
N THR A 59 -2.08 -46.19 22.40
CA THR A 59 -2.93 -46.84 21.40
C THR A 59 -2.49 -46.46 19.99
N SER A 60 -2.69 -47.38 19.06
CA SER A 60 -2.09 -47.42 17.72
C SER A 60 -2.62 -46.36 16.75
N ALA A 61 -1.75 -45.88 15.88
CA ALA A 61 -2.11 -45.04 14.74
C ALA A 61 -2.99 -45.78 13.72
N PRO A 62 -3.86 -45.05 13.00
CA PRO A 62 -4.16 -45.31 11.60
C PRO A 62 -3.48 -44.27 10.69
N ALA A 63 -3.08 -44.70 9.50
CA ALA A 63 -2.51 -43.82 8.48
C ALA A 63 -3.61 -43.21 7.59
N GLY A 64 -3.33 -42.04 7.00
CA GLY A 64 -3.97 -41.58 5.76
C GLY A 64 -4.95 -40.41 5.91
N GLY A 65 -4.51 -39.22 5.48
CA GLY A 65 -5.37 -38.06 5.26
C GLY A 65 -4.58 -36.75 5.32
N PRO A 66 -4.50 -35.95 4.23
CA PRO A 66 -3.85 -34.65 4.29
C PRO A 66 -4.78 -33.66 4.99
N THR A 67 -4.70 -33.60 6.32
CA THR A 67 -5.28 -32.50 7.09
C THR A 67 -4.48 -31.24 6.77
N GLY A 68 -5.01 -30.44 5.85
CA GLY A 68 -4.47 -29.10 5.59
C GLY A 68 -4.46 -28.32 6.90
N ALA A 69 -3.26 -28.04 7.41
CA ALA A 69 -3.09 -27.17 8.54
C ALA A 69 -3.53 -25.77 8.11
N ALA A 70 -4.79 -25.44 8.38
CA ALA A 70 -5.22 -24.06 8.43
C ALA A 70 -4.41 -23.41 9.55
N THR A 71 -3.36 -22.69 9.17
CA THR A 71 -2.73 -21.71 10.05
C THR A 71 -3.81 -20.68 10.36
N ALA A 72 -4.54 -20.91 11.45
CA ALA A 72 -5.33 -19.85 12.05
C ALA A 72 -4.36 -18.68 12.27
N SER A 73 -4.68 -17.52 11.71
CA SER A 73 -4.05 -16.29 12.14
C SER A 73 -4.22 -16.25 13.66
N SER A 74 -3.11 -16.19 14.39
CA SER A 74 -3.15 -16.02 15.83
C SER A 74 -3.78 -14.67 16.11
N GLY A 75 -5.09 -14.66 16.35
CA GLY A 75 -5.87 -13.46 16.55
C GLY A 75 -5.35 -12.71 17.76
N GLY A 76 -4.47 -11.74 17.52
CA GLY A 76 -4.04 -10.80 18.53
C GLY A 76 -5.27 -10.12 19.11
N THR A 77 -5.31 -9.96 20.44
CA THR A 77 -6.34 -9.12 21.04
C THR A 77 -5.92 -7.67 20.81
N TRP A 78 -6.45 -7.07 19.76
CA TRP A 78 -6.17 -5.70 19.35
C TRP A 78 -6.72 -4.70 20.38
N PRO A 79 -5.91 -3.73 20.85
CA PRO A 79 -6.43 -2.66 21.68
C PRO A 79 -7.46 -1.81 20.94
N SER A 80 -8.60 -1.59 21.57
CA SER A 80 -9.75 -0.89 20.97
C SER A 80 -9.65 0.64 21.02
N ASP A 81 -8.65 1.17 21.73
CA ASP A 81 -8.37 2.60 21.84
C ASP A 81 -7.83 3.18 20.52
N ILE A 82 -6.85 2.51 19.90
CA ILE A 82 -6.25 2.88 18.61
C ILE A 82 -7.15 2.59 17.39
N VAL A 83 -8.17 1.71 17.52
CA VAL A 83 -9.09 1.40 16.40
C VAL A 83 -9.86 2.65 15.94
N GLY A 84 -9.73 2.99 14.66
CA GLY A 84 -10.30 4.20 14.06
C GLY A 84 -9.40 4.79 12.97
N THR A 85 -9.90 5.81 12.27
CA THR A 85 -9.11 6.65 11.35
C THR A 85 -8.59 7.87 12.10
N TRP A 86 -7.29 8.10 12.00
CA TRP A 86 -6.56 9.20 12.62
C TRP A 86 -5.90 10.04 11.55
N SER A 87 -6.05 11.36 11.61
CA SER A 87 -5.45 12.28 10.66
C SER A 87 -4.74 13.42 11.38
N THR A 88 -3.58 13.83 10.87
CA THR A 88 -2.89 15.05 11.33
C THR A 88 -3.77 16.30 11.26
N LYS A 89 -3.38 17.36 11.98
CA LYS A 89 -4.19 18.58 12.23
C LYS A 89 -4.89 19.23 11.02
N SER A 90 -4.41 19.05 9.79
CA SER A 90 -5.11 19.57 8.60
C SER A 90 -6.47 18.91 8.36
N ASN A 91 -6.63 17.65 8.78
CA ASN A 91 -7.84 16.84 8.61
C ASN A 91 -8.34 16.80 7.15
N LYS A 92 -7.38 16.76 6.20
CA LYS A 92 -7.61 16.68 4.75
C LYS A 92 -7.06 15.39 4.14
N THR A 93 -5.83 15.01 4.46
CA THR A 93 -5.36 13.64 4.19
C THR A 93 -6.15 12.66 5.06
N THR A 94 -6.85 11.72 4.44
CA THR A 94 -7.63 10.67 5.10
C THR A 94 -7.42 9.38 4.30
N THR A 95 -7.44 8.21 4.94
CA THR A 95 -7.38 6.90 4.26
C THR A 95 -8.70 6.54 3.57
N GLY A 96 -8.62 5.55 2.68
CA GLY A 96 -9.74 4.97 1.93
C GLY A 96 -9.89 5.55 0.51
N PRO A 97 -11.11 5.45 -0.07
CA PRO A 97 -11.36 5.84 -1.46
C PRO A 97 -11.21 7.35 -1.74
N ASP A 98 -11.10 8.19 -0.71
CA ASP A 98 -10.80 9.61 -0.84
C ASP A 98 -9.32 9.91 -1.13
N PHE A 99 -8.44 8.88 -1.13
CA PHE A 99 -6.99 9.02 -1.32
C PHE A 99 -6.40 8.08 -2.38
N TYR A 100 -6.92 6.86 -2.51
CA TYR A 100 -6.51 5.92 -3.55
C TYR A 100 -7.73 5.30 -4.24
N ASP A 101 -7.74 5.34 -5.57
CA ASP A 101 -8.68 4.60 -6.41
C ASP A 101 -8.01 3.33 -6.97
N PRO A 102 -8.34 2.13 -6.45
CA PRO A 102 -7.73 0.88 -6.93
C PRO A 102 -8.23 0.42 -8.29
N ILE A 103 -9.30 1.01 -8.85
CA ILE A 103 -9.88 0.69 -10.16
C ILE A 103 -9.11 1.41 -11.26
N ASN A 104 -8.85 2.71 -11.07
CA ASN A 104 -8.08 3.54 -12.01
C ASN A 104 -6.57 3.56 -11.67
N GLU A 105 -6.17 2.94 -10.54
CA GLU A 105 -4.82 2.99 -9.96
C GLU A 105 -4.33 4.43 -9.72
N GLU A 106 -5.21 5.35 -9.31
CA GLU A 106 -4.91 6.77 -9.15
C GLU A 106 -4.81 7.20 -7.67
N LEU A 107 -3.84 8.07 -7.36
CA LEU A 107 -3.71 8.70 -6.04
C LEU A 107 -4.35 10.10 -6.08
N ILE A 108 -5.36 10.31 -5.25
CA ILE A 108 -6.20 11.52 -5.25
C ILE A 108 -5.59 12.57 -4.30
N GLU A 109 -5.15 13.71 -4.83
CA GLU A 109 -4.46 14.74 -4.06
C GLU A 109 -5.38 15.41 -3.02
N PRO A 110 -5.09 15.33 -1.70
CA PRO A 110 -5.85 16.04 -0.69
C PRO A 110 -5.58 17.55 -0.73
N SER A 111 -6.63 18.35 -0.50
CA SER A 111 -6.52 19.83 -0.44
C SER A 111 -5.49 20.42 0.53
N ARG A 112 -4.89 19.64 1.43
CA ARG A 112 -3.78 20.03 2.32
C ARG A 112 -2.92 18.81 2.67
N THR A 113 -1.63 19.03 2.85
CA THR A 113 -0.67 18.04 3.36
C THR A 113 -1.06 17.52 4.74
N GLY A 114 -0.59 16.31 5.04
CA GLY A 114 -0.89 15.58 6.25
C GLY A 114 -0.60 14.09 6.11
N ILE A 115 -0.62 13.40 7.24
CA ILE A 115 -0.53 11.95 7.36
C ILE A 115 -1.84 11.45 7.97
N SER A 116 -2.27 10.26 7.56
CA SER A 116 -3.43 9.56 8.11
C SER A 116 -3.11 8.08 8.26
N TYR A 117 -3.59 7.47 9.34
CA TYR A 117 -3.60 6.02 9.53
C TYR A 117 -5.02 5.57 9.89
N SER A 118 -5.41 4.40 9.42
CA SER A 118 -6.59 3.69 9.90
C SER A 118 -6.20 2.34 10.47
N PHE A 119 -6.73 2.02 11.65
CA PHE A 119 -6.56 0.72 12.30
C PHE A 119 -7.93 0.07 12.51
N THR A 120 -8.09 -1.18 12.06
CA THR A 120 -9.29 -1.99 12.34
C THR A 120 -9.09 -2.85 13.58
N ALA A 121 -10.21 -3.28 14.17
CA ALA A 121 -10.23 -4.28 15.24
C ALA A 121 -9.93 -5.71 14.75
N ASP A 122 -9.63 -5.90 13.46
CA ASP A 122 -9.36 -7.20 12.83
C ASP A 122 -7.87 -7.38 12.48
N GLY A 123 -7.01 -6.43 12.87
CA GLY A 123 -5.56 -6.47 12.59
C GLY A 123 -5.14 -5.87 11.26
N TRP A 124 -6.03 -5.12 10.58
CA TRP A 124 -5.71 -4.44 9.32
C TRP A 124 -5.43 -2.96 9.52
N TYR A 125 -4.48 -2.44 8.75
CA TYR A 125 -4.14 -1.03 8.70
C TYR A 125 -4.12 -0.51 7.26
N GLU A 126 -4.30 0.80 7.15
CA GLU A 126 -4.02 1.57 5.96
C GLU A 126 -3.32 2.87 6.36
N GLU A 127 -2.36 3.33 5.57
CA GLU A 127 -1.74 4.64 5.70
C GLU A 127 -1.95 5.49 4.44
N ALA A 128 -2.07 6.80 4.63
CA ALA A 128 -2.11 7.79 3.58
C ALA A 128 -1.22 8.97 3.96
N TYR A 129 -0.18 9.20 3.16
CA TYR A 129 0.85 10.21 3.36
C TYR A 129 0.80 11.21 2.23
N TYR A 130 0.63 12.50 2.53
CA TYR A 130 0.82 13.58 1.56
C TYR A 130 1.73 14.66 2.18
N ARG A 131 2.97 14.74 1.67
CA ARG A 131 4.05 15.56 2.22
C ARG A 131 4.63 16.46 1.15
N ALA A 132 4.75 17.75 1.44
CA ALA A 132 5.57 18.67 0.66
C ALA A 132 7.04 18.52 1.08
N ILE A 133 7.93 18.39 0.11
CA ILE A 133 9.37 18.30 0.28
C ILE A 133 9.95 19.69 -0.05
N PRO A 134 10.46 20.45 0.94
CA PRO A 134 11.03 21.76 0.68
C PRO A 134 12.37 21.61 -0.04
N ASN A 135 12.67 22.55 -0.93
CA ASN A 135 13.97 22.70 -1.57
C ASN A 135 14.66 23.98 -1.04
N PRO A 136 15.59 23.88 -0.07
CA PRO A 136 16.27 25.07 0.48
C PRO A 136 17.24 25.74 -0.49
N ARG A 137 17.60 25.09 -1.62
CA ARG A 137 18.49 25.64 -2.64
C ARG A 137 17.73 26.47 -3.66
N ASP A 138 16.55 26.00 -4.08
CA ASP A 138 15.58 26.80 -4.81
C ASP A 138 14.18 26.71 -4.18
N PRO A 139 13.81 27.67 -3.31
CA PRO A 139 12.49 27.71 -2.67
C PRO A 139 11.30 27.84 -3.62
N LYS A 140 11.53 28.15 -4.91
CA LYS A 140 10.46 28.17 -5.93
C LYS A 140 10.12 26.79 -6.47
N CYS A 141 10.96 25.80 -6.19
CA CYS A 141 10.87 24.43 -6.69
C CYS A 141 10.64 23.42 -5.54
N PRO A 142 9.50 23.49 -4.82
CA PRO A 142 9.12 22.43 -3.90
C PRO A 142 8.73 21.18 -4.69
N SER A 143 9.07 20.01 -4.16
CA SER A 143 8.55 18.73 -4.63
C SER A 143 7.42 18.26 -3.70
N ALA A 144 6.62 17.30 -4.13
CA ALA A 144 5.59 16.68 -3.28
C ALA A 144 5.61 15.16 -3.44
N ILE A 145 5.38 14.46 -2.33
CA ILE A 145 5.26 13.01 -2.31
C ILE A 145 3.91 12.61 -1.72
N MET A 146 3.22 11.72 -2.43
CA MET A 146 2.06 10.99 -1.94
C MET A 146 2.41 9.52 -1.84
N GLN A 147 2.09 8.88 -0.72
CA GLN A 147 2.30 7.44 -0.50
C GLN A 147 1.05 6.84 0.12
N TRP A 148 0.72 5.64 -0.34
CA TRP A 148 -0.38 4.81 0.13
C TRP A 148 0.11 3.38 0.29
N GLN A 149 -0.21 2.74 1.41
CA GLN A 149 -0.11 1.29 1.54
C GLN A 149 -1.09 0.79 2.60
N HIS A 150 -1.42 -0.49 2.51
CA HIS A 150 -2.32 -1.18 3.43
C HIS A 150 -1.80 -2.59 3.70
N GLY A 151 -2.23 -3.18 4.81
CA GLY A 151 -1.82 -4.54 5.17
C GLY A 151 -2.18 -4.89 6.60
N ASN A 152 -1.39 -5.78 7.21
CA ASN A 152 -1.63 -6.28 8.56
C ASN A 152 -0.72 -5.55 9.55
N TRP A 153 -1.26 -5.18 10.70
CA TRP A 153 -0.47 -4.67 11.82
C TRP A 153 -0.44 -5.71 12.95
N VAL A 154 0.64 -5.72 13.72
CA VAL A 154 0.79 -6.57 14.91
C VAL A 154 1.24 -5.72 16.09
N MET A 155 0.65 -5.92 17.27
CA MET A 155 1.15 -5.35 18.51
C MET A 155 2.00 -6.37 19.24
N ASN A 156 3.27 -6.04 19.46
CA ASN A 156 4.17 -6.86 20.25
C ASN A 156 3.86 -6.74 21.75
N SER A 157 4.28 -7.73 22.53
CA SER A 157 4.17 -7.72 24.00
C SER A 157 4.95 -6.57 24.68
N THR A 158 5.87 -5.94 23.96
CA THR A 158 6.61 -4.73 24.35
C THR A 158 5.80 -3.43 24.18
N GLY A 159 4.65 -3.48 23.49
CA GLY A 159 3.86 -2.30 23.12
C GLY A 159 4.26 -1.62 21.82
N SER A 160 5.24 -2.16 21.07
CA SER A 160 5.54 -1.70 19.71
C SER A 160 4.52 -2.23 18.69
N LEU A 161 4.30 -1.46 17.62
CA LEU A 161 3.46 -1.85 16.49
C LEU A 161 4.35 -2.17 15.29
N GLU A 162 4.13 -3.33 14.66
CA GLU A 162 4.75 -3.71 13.39
C GLU A 162 3.70 -3.63 12.29
N LEU A 163 3.98 -2.84 11.25
CA LEU A 163 3.10 -2.59 10.11
C LEU A 163 3.66 -3.32 8.89
N THR A 164 2.97 -4.37 8.43
CA THR A 164 3.39 -5.21 7.30
C THR A 164 2.46 -5.01 6.10
N PRO A 165 2.88 -4.29 5.05
CA PRO A 165 2.03 -3.98 3.90
C PRO A 165 1.84 -5.18 2.96
N ILE A 166 0.78 -5.15 2.16
CA ILE A 166 0.63 -6.03 0.99
C ILE A 166 1.60 -5.55 -0.09
N ALA A 167 2.69 -6.31 -0.27
CA ALA A 167 3.86 -5.96 -1.07
C ALA A 167 3.62 -5.54 -2.54
N VAL A 168 2.46 -5.87 -3.13
CA VAL A 168 2.10 -5.53 -4.52
C VAL A 168 1.16 -4.33 -4.66
N ASP A 169 0.54 -3.89 -3.56
CA ASP A 169 -0.54 -2.90 -3.58
C ASP A 169 -0.09 -1.49 -3.26
N GLY A 170 0.95 -1.29 -2.43
CA GLY A 170 1.38 0.06 -2.07
C GLY A 170 1.79 0.90 -3.29
N ARG A 171 1.52 2.21 -3.24
CA ARG A 171 1.70 3.19 -4.31
C ARG A 171 2.40 4.44 -3.81
N GLN A 172 3.19 5.05 -4.68
CA GLN A 172 3.88 6.30 -4.42
C GLN A 172 3.89 7.17 -5.67
N LEU A 173 3.42 8.40 -5.55
CA LEU A 173 3.49 9.45 -6.57
C LEU A 173 4.46 10.53 -6.09
N MET A 174 5.49 10.82 -6.89
CA MET A 174 6.47 11.86 -6.62
C MET A 174 6.40 12.94 -7.71
N SER A 175 6.07 14.17 -7.33
CA SER A 175 6.01 15.32 -8.22
C SER A 175 7.20 16.24 -7.96
N SER A 176 7.96 16.59 -9.01
CA SER A 176 9.03 17.60 -8.96
C SER A 176 8.92 18.56 -10.16
N PRO A 177 8.07 19.61 -10.06
CA PRO A 177 7.70 20.46 -11.19
C PRO A 177 8.82 21.27 -11.86
N CYS A 178 10.03 21.27 -11.29
CA CYS A 178 11.20 21.93 -11.87
C CYS A 178 12.17 20.96 -12.57
N ASP A 179 12.01 19.66 -12.36
CA ASP A 179 12.82 18.61 -13.01
C ASP A 179 12.03 17.93 -14.15
N TYR A 180 10.71 17.80 -14.00
CA TYR A 180 9.81 17.08 -14.90
C TYR A 180 8.44 17.78 -14.99
N ASP A 181 7.82 17.74 -16.18
CA ASP A 181 6.43 18.20 -16.38
C ASP A 181 5.40 17.21 -15.77
N ASP A 182 5.73 15.92 -15.75
CA ASP A 182 4.89 14.84 -15.25
C ASP A 182 5.36 14.30 -13.88
N ALA A 183 4.43 13.84 -13.06
CA ALA A 183 4.73 13.19 -11.78
C ALA A 183 5.04 11.70 -11.95
N VAL A 184 6.00 11.19 -11.17
CA VAL A 184 6.52 9.82 -11.25
C VAL A 184 5.72 8.90 -10.32
N TYR A 185 4.90 8.03 -10.91
CA TYR A 185 4.11 7.02 -10.20
C TYR A 185 4.87 5.69 -10.11
N THR A 186 4.95 5.12 -8.90
CA THR A 186 5.75 3.93 -8.57
C THR A 186 5.03 3.04 -7.56
N ARG A 187 5.42 1.76 -7.48
CA ARG A 187 4.99 0.88 -6.39
C ARG A 187 5.78 1.18 -5.12
N TYR A 188 5.10 1.13 -3.99
CA TYR A 188 5.65 1.32 -2.65
C TYR A 188 5.43 0.06 -1.81
N ASN A 189 6.38 -0.26 -0.95
CA ASN A 189 6.32 -1.40 -0.03
C ASN A 189 7.41 -1.18 1.02
N GLN A 190 7.05 -0.63 2.17
CA GLN A 190 7.95 -0.48 3.31
C GLN A 190 7.22 -0.93 4.58
N SER A 191 7.77 -1.93 5.27
CA SER A 191 7.31 -2.28 6.61
C SER A 191 7.74 -1.20 7.61
N GLU A 192 6.82 -0.72 8.42
CA GLU A 192 7.11 0.30 9.45
C GLU A 192 7.06 -0.30 10.85
N THR A 193 8.03 0.04 11.69
CA THR A 193 8.03 -0.30 13.12
C THR A 193 7.80 0.98 13.92
N LEU A 194 6.72 1.02 14.71
CA LEU A 194 6.46 2.10 15.65
C LEU A 194 6.82 1.61 17.06
N GLN A 195 7.83 2.22 17.68
CA GLN A 195 8.37 1.75 18.97
C GLN A 195 7.30 1.71 20.08
N ARG A 196 6.36 2.65 20.04
CA ARG A 196 5.21 2.76 20.96
C ARG A 196 4.16 3.71 20.38
N TYR A 197 2.98 3.71 20.97
CA TYR A 197 1.92 4.69 20.71
C TYR A 197 1.32 5.19 22.03
N SER A 198 0.55 6.26 21.98
CA SER A 198 -0.30 6.68 23.10
C SER A 198 -1.57 7.36 22.61
N VAL A 199 -2.72 6.89 23.08
CA VAL A 199 -4.05 7.49 22.86
C VAL A 199 -4.50 8.20 24.13
N TYR A 200 -4.89 9.49 24.00
CA TYR A 200 -5.44 10.28 25.10
C TYR A 200 -6.34 11.39 24.57
N VAL A 201 -7.14 12.01 25.45
CA VAL A 201 -7.91 13.21 25.08
C VAL A 201 -7.00 14.43 25.20
N ASP A 202 -6.84 15.18 24.11
CA ASP A 202 -6.07 16.43 24.11
C ASP A 202 -6.71 17.45 25.08
N PRO A 203 -6.03 17.92 26.12
CA PRO A 203 -6.60 18.83 27.12
C PRO A 203 -6.94 20.22 26.55
N TYR A 204 -6.40 20.60 25.40
CA TYR A 204 -6.70 21.88 24.75
C TYR A 204 -7.90 21.77 23.81
N HIS A 205 -7.95 20.75 22.95
CA HIS A 205 -9.04 20.59 21.96
C HIS A 205 -10.22 19.72 22.44
N ASN A 206 -10.05 18.94 23.52
CA ASN A 206 -11.01 17.93 24.00
C ASN A 206 -11.37 16.87 22.94
N VAL A 207 -10.44 16.55 22.04
CA VAL A 207 -10.57 15.52 21.00
C VAL A 207 -9.58 14.39 21.28
N LEU A 208 -9.93 13.16 20.95
CA LEU A 208 -9.00 12.03 21.00
C LEU A 208 -7.81 12.28 20.07
N ARG A 209 -6.61 12.18 20.64
CA ARG A 209 -5.31 12.33 19.99
C ARG A 209 -4.54 11.02 20.07
N LEU A 210 -3.90 10.68 18.96
CA LEU A 210 -2.95 9.59 18.82
C LEU A 210 -1.58 10.21 18.57
N ASP A 211 -0.64 9.90 19.46
CA ASP A 211 0.79 10.14 19.23
C ASP A 211 1.47 8.80 18.91
N LEU A 212 2.11 8.73 17.74
CA LEU A 212 2.91 7.60 17.29
C LEU A 212 4.40 7.94 17.41
N PHE A 213 5.22 6.94 17.71
CA PHE A 213 6.66 7.09 17.83
C PHE A 213 7.34 6.13 16.84
N GLN A 214 8.27 6.65 16.04
CA GLN A 214 9.02 5.90 15.03
C GLN A 214 9.93 4.82 15.68
N PHE A 215 10.60 4.01 14.87
CA PHE A 215 11.49 2.94 15.34
C PHE A 215 12.63 3.43 16.25
N ASP A 216 13.10 4.67 16.04
CA ASP A 216 14.13 5.37 16.82
C ASP A 216 13.59 6.01 18.12
N GLY A 217 12.27 6.04 18.29
CA GLY A 217 11.58 6.70 19.41
C GLY A 217 11.26 8.18 19.19
N GLU A 218 11.57 8.76 18.02
CA GLU A 218 11.14 10.12 17.67
C GLU A 218 9.60 10.18 17.50
N GLN A 219 9.01 11.28 17.96
CA GLN A 219 7.55 11.48 17.90
C GLN A 219 7.12 11.95 16.51
N MET A 220 6.18 11.23 15.89
CA MET A 220 5.55 11.66 14.64
C MET A 220 4.59 12.84 14.87
N GLN A 221 4.13 13.46 13.78
CA GLN A 221 3.15 14.54 13.85
C GLN A 221 1.88 14.07 14.56
N PRO A 222 1.34 14.84 15.52
CA PRO A 222 0.18 14.43 16.29
C PRO A 222 -1.06 14.27 15.41
N MET A 223 -1.76 13.16 15.61
CA MET A 223 -2.95 12.80 14.85
C MET A 223 -4.19 12.89 15.73
N TYR A 224 -5.31 13.26 15.14
CA TYR A 224 -6.59 13.40 15.82
C TYR A 224 -7.58 12.43 15.23
N LEU A 225 -8.48 11.92 16.07
CA LEU A 225 -9.49 10.97 15.64
C LEU A 225 -10.42 11.63 14.61
N ARG A 226 -10.46 11.05 13.41
CA ARG A 226 -11.30 11.48 12.31
C ARG A 226 -12.59 10.67 12.24
N MET A 227 -12.51 9.33 12.30
CA MET A 227 -13.68 8.44 12.17
C MET A 227 -13.56 7.20 13.06
N LYS A 228 -14.71 6.77 13.63
CA LYS A 228 -14.97 5.43 14.15
C LYS A 228 -16.38 5.05 13.66
N PRO A 229 -16.58 3.98 12.87
CA PRO A 229 -15.59 2.99 12.41
C PRO A 229 -14.48 3.59 11.53
N PRO A 230 -13.34 2.89 11.37
CA PRO A 230 -12.27 3.29 10.45
C PRO A 230 -12.71 3.23 8.98
N GLN A 231 -12.22 4.18 8.18
CA GLN A 231 -12.35 4.21 6.72
C GLN A 231 -11.04 3.77 6.06
N MET A 232 -11.09 2.66 5.34
CA MET A 232 -10.00 2.12 4.52
C MET A 232 -10.58 1.35 3.33
N LEU A 233 -9.74 1.04 2.35
CA LEU A 233 -10.05 0.18 1.21
C LEU A 233 -10.17 -1.30 1.64
N PRO A 234 -10.68 -2.18 0.75
CA PRO A 234 -10.79 -3.61 1.06
C PRO A 234 -9.44 -4.26 1.36
N THR A 235 -9.40 -5.10 2.39
CA THR A 235 -8.19 -5.72 2.94
C THR A 235 -7.61 -6.87 2.10
N SER A 236 -8.28 -7.24 1.01
CA SER A 236 -7.75 -8.17 0.00
C SER A 236 -6.69 -7.50 -0.88
N THR A 237 -5.80 -8.28 -1.48
CA THR A 237 -4.91 -7.78 -2.54
C THR A 237 -5.71 -7.12 -3.66
N LEU A 238 -5.47 -5.83 -3.91
CA LEU A 238 -6.24 -5.01 -4.85
C LEU A 238 -5.70 -5.12 -6.28
N ASN A 239 -4.37 -5.07 -6.45
CA ASN A 239 -3.72 -5.01 -7.76
C ASN A 239 -2.66 -6.12 -7.91
N PRO A 240 -3.06 -7.40 -8.00
CA PRO A 240 -2.15 -8.54 -8.02
C PRO A 240 -1.26 -8.56 -9.26
N THR A 241 0.04 -8.80 -9.06
CA THR A 241 0.97 -9.06 -10.16
C THR A 241 1.10 -10.56 -10.44
N SER A 242 1.44 -10.94 -11.68
CA SER A 242 1.46 -12.34 -12.13
C SER A 242 2.40 -13.28 -11.34
N ALA A 243 3.32 -12.74 -10.53
CA ALA A 243 4.20 -13.51 -9.65
C ALA A 243 3.56 -13.88 -8.30
N THR A 244 2.47 -13.22 -7.90
CA THR A 244 1.76 -13.44 -6.62
C THR A 244 0.41 -14.14 -6.80
N ALA A 245 0.06 -14.50 -8.04
CA ALA A 245 -1.12 -15.29 -8.36
C ALA A 245 -0.92 -16.77 -7.97
N SER A 246 -0.97 -17.09 -6.67
CA SER A 246 -0.95 -18.47 -6.17
C SER A 246 -1.70 -18.64 -4.85
N ALA A 247 -2.56 -19.66 -4.82
CA ALA A 247 -3.22 -20.24 -3.65
C ALA A 247 -4.22 -19.36 -2.86
N THR A 248 -5.34 -19.01 -3.49
CA THR A 248 -6.66 -19.23 -2.84
C THR A 248 -7.50 -20.09 -3.78
N GLY A 249 -8.06 -21.18 -3.24
CA GLY A 249 -8.55 -22.29 -4.05
C GLY A 249 -9.82 -21.98 -4.85
N SER A 250 -9.67 -21.67 -6.13
CA SER A 250 -10.77 -21.81 -7.09
C SER A 250 -10.88 -23.28 -7.49
N SER A 251 -11.81 -24.01 -6.87
CA SER A 251 -12.19 -25.35 -7.31
C SER A 251 -12.63 -25.32 -8.77
N SER A 252 -11.84 -25.93 -9.66
CA SER A 252 -12.18 -26.07 -11.07
C SER A 252 -13.36 -27.02 -11.23
N THR A 253 -14.56 -26.49 -11.32
CA THR A 253 -15.70 -27.16 -11.97
C THR A 253 -15.93 -26.47 -13.31
N ASP A 254 -15.97 -27.28 -14.36
CA ASP A 254 -15.75 -26.81 -15.73
C ASP A 254 -16.84 -25.89 -16.28
N ASN A 255 -16.40 -25.07 -17.25
CA ASN A 255 -17.21 -24.48 -18.31
C ASN A 255 -18.46 -23.67 -17.90
N LYS A 256 -18.32 -22.32 -17.90
CA LYS A 256 -19.06 -21.37 -18.78
C LYS A 256 -19.01 -19.93 -18.23
N LEU A 257 -17.82 -19.32 -18.16
CA LEU A 257 -17.67 -17.91 -17.73
C LEU A 257 -16.69 -17.06 -18.56
N LYS A 258 -16.57 -17.31 -19.88
CA LYS A 258 -16.04 -16.28 -20.79
C LYS A 258 -17.11 -15.23 -21.04
N LYS A 259 -16.73 -13.94 -20.93
CA LYS A 259 -17.48 -12.72 -21.32
C LYS A 259 -18.45 -12.11 -20.28
N ARG A 260 -17.95 -11.76 -19.09
CA ARG A 260 -18.51 -10.69 -18.22
C ARG A 260 -17.42 -9.89 -17.49
N SER A 261 -16.71 -9.03 -18.22
CA SER A 261 -15.86 -7.96 -17.67
C SER A 261 -15.48 -6.94 -18.75
N ALA A 262 -16.49 -6.20 -19.26
CA ALA A 262 -16.31 -5.05 -20.16
C ALA A 262 -17.61 -4.23 -20.27
N ARG A 263 -17.95 -3.48 -19.21
CA ARG A 263 -18.91 -2.36 -19.06
C ARG A 263 -19.25 -2.23 -17.56
N GLY A 264 -19.31 -1.03 -16.98
CA GLY A 264 -19.06 0.30 -17.52
C GLY A 264 -18.73 1.30 -16.39
N LEU A 265 -18.13 2.44 -16.77
CA LEU A 265 -17.85 3.57 -15.90
C LEU A 265 -18.94 4.64 -16.09
N ASP A 266 -20.07 4.46 -15.41
CA ASP A 266 -21.11 5.48 -15.24
C ASP A 266 -22.18 5.01 -14.24
N GLU A 267 -22.15 5.57 -13.01
CA GLU A 267 -23.28 6.09 -12.20
C GLU A 267 -22.90 6.07 -10.69
N ASN A 268 -22.60 7.23 -10.10
CA ASN A 268 -22.44 7.37 -8.64
C ASN A 268 -23.81 7.57 -7.96
N PRO A 269 -24.22 6.77 -6.95
CA PRO A 269 -25.60 6.78 -6.45
C PRO A 269 -25.96 7.91 -5.46
N PHE A 270 -25.13 8.94 -5.31
CA PHE A 270 -25.33 10.00 -4.29
C PHE A 270 -25.12 11.44 -4.82
N GLN A 271 -25.92 11.88 -5.79
CA GLN A 271 -26.19 13.32 -5.98
C GLN A 271 -27.47 13.59 -6.79
N ASN A 272 -28.36 14.41 -6.20
CA ASN A 272 -29.51 15.05 -6.83
C ASN A 272 -29.94 16.22 -5.91
N PRO A 273 -30.58 17.30 -6.39
CA PRO A 273 -31.16 17.46 -7.74
C PRO A 273 -30.82 18.80 -8.46
N SER A 274 -31.36 18.91 -9.68
CA SER A 274 -31.71 20.14 -10.43
C SER A 274 -30.68 20.75 -11.39
N LEU A 275 -30.87 20.44 -12.69
CA LEU A 275 -31.27 21.43 -13.69
C LEU A 275 -31.81 20.70 -14.95
N LYS A 276 -33.13 20.72 -15.15
CA LYS A 276 -33.75 20.21 -16.39
C LYS A 276 -33.61 21.25 -17.50
N LEU A 277 -32.99 20.88 -18.62
CA LEU A 277 -33.06 21.66 -19.85
C LEU A 277 -33.10 20.76 -21.08
N GLY A 278 -34.09 20.95 -21.95
CA GLY A 278 -33.99 20.58 -23.37
C GLY A 278 -34.36 19.15 -23.78
N THR A 279 -35.50 18.60 -23.33
CA THR A 279 -36.05 17.38 -23.96
C THR A 279 -36.63 17.68 -25.35
N LEU A 280 -35.95 17.22 -26.40
CA LEU A 280 -36.54 16.82 -27.68
C LEU A 280 -36.21 15.32 -27.82
N GLY A 281 -37.14 14.39 -27.97
CA GLY A 281 -38.50 14.53 -28.48
C GLY A 281 -38.77 13.49 -29.57
N GLY A 282 -38.21 12.28 -29.44
CA GLY A 282 -38.39 11.16 -30.37
C GLY A 282 -38.81 9.91 -29.60
N LYS A 283 -39.86 9.24 -30.08
CA LYS A 283 -40.22 7.90 -29.59
C LYS A 283 -39.22 6.89 -30.17
N ASP A 284 -39.06 5.78 -29.45
CA ASP A 284 -38.16 4.65 -29.74
C ASP A 284 -36.68 4.95 -29.42
N GLY A 285 -36.24 4.46 -28.26
CA GLY A 285 -34.94 4.76 -27.64
C GLY A 285 -33.77 3.98 -28.26
N THR A 286 -33.39 4.32 -29.49
CA THR A 286 -32.21 3.75 -30.17
C THR A 286 -31.28 4.82 -30.73
N VAL A 287 -30.49 5.45 -29.85
CA VAL A 287 -29.33 6.25 -30.29
C VAL A 287 -28.21 5.28 -30.69
N HIS A 288 -28.02 5.09 -31.99
CA HIS A 288 -26.98 4.24 -32.54
C HIS A 288 -25.58 4.83 -32.27
N VAL A 289 -24.87 4.25 -31.30
CA VAL A 289 -23.46 4.56 -31.04
C VAL A 289 -22.58 4.01 -32.16
N VAL A 290 -21.87 4.93 -32.82
CA VAL A 290 -20.64 4.78 -33.62
C VAL A 290 -20.44 3.43 -34.33
N HIS A 291 -20.51 3.46 -35.66
CA HIS A 291 -20.11 2.35 -36.51
C HIS A 291 -18.67 1.91 -36.20
N HIS A 292 -18.54 0.68 -35.72
CA HIS A 292 -17.28 -0.05 -35.60
C HIS A 292 -16.89 -0.51 -37.01
N ILE A 293 -16.24 0.38 -37.75
CA ILE A 293 -15.79 0.12 -39.11
C ILE A 293 -14.61 -0.85 -39.03
N ASN A 294 -14.80 -2.04 -39.59
CA ASN A 294 -13.78 -3.08 -39.58
C ASN A 294 -12.57 -2.63 -40.41
N ALA A 295 -11.45 -2.32 -39.75
CA ALA A 295 -10.25 -1.77 -40.38
C ALA A 295 -9.75 -2.63 -41.55
N ASP A 296 -9.87 -3.96 -41.39
CA ASP A 296 -9.54 -4.97 -42.39
C ASP A 296 -10.37 -4.78 -43.69
N ARG A 297 -11.68 -4.53 -43.58
CA ARG A 297 -12.52 -4.20 -44.74
C ARG A 297 -12.12 -2.87 -45.39
N LEU A 298 -11.76 -1.86 -44.61
CA LEU A 298 -11.34 -0.56 -45.15
C LEU A 298 -10.03 -0.70 -45.94
N TRP A 299 -9.09 -1.50 -45.41
CA TRP A 299 -7.80 -1.79 -46.03
C TRP A 299 -7.97 -2.54 -47.36
N TRP A 300 -8.80 -3.59 -47.40
CA TRP A 300 -9.12 -4.30 -48.65
C TRP A 300 -9.83 -3.43 -49.69
N ILE A 301 -10.71 -2.50 -49.27
CA ILE A 301 -11.34 -1.51 -50.18
C ILE A 301 -10.29 -0.56 -50.77
N GLY A 302 -9.31 -0.10 -49.95
CA GLY A 302 -8.19 0.73 -50.42
C GLY A 302 -7.32 0.02 -51.46
N LEU A 303 -7.02 -1.26 -51.25
CA LEU A 303 -6.30 -2.09 -52.23
C LEU A 303 -7.07 -2.23 -53.55
N ALA A 304 -8.39 -2.50 -53.47
CA ALA A 304 -9.24 -2.64 -54.66
C ALA A 304 -9.32 -1.35 -55.50
N MET A 305 -9.51 -0.19 -54.84
CA MET A 305 -9.51 1.12 -55.51
C MET A 305 -8.17 1.41 -56.20
N THR A 306 -7.05 1.11 -55.52
CA THR A 306 -5.70 1.35 -56.05
C THR A 306 -5.39 0.45 -57.25
N GLY A 307 -5.74 -0.84 -57.16
CA GLY A 307 -5.55 -1.79 -58.27
C GLY A 307 -6.38 -1.44 -59.51
N MET A 308 -7.66 -1.07 -59.32
CA MET A 308 -8.54 -0.67 -60.43
C MET A 308 -8.11 0.66 -61.06
N GLY A 309 -7.64 1.63 -60.25
CA GLY A 309 -7.06 2.88 -60.74
C GLY A 309 -5.79 2.66 -61.57
N GLY A 310 -4.89 1.78 -61.12
CA GLY A 310 -3.69 1.41 -61.86
C GLY A 310 -3.99 0.76 -63.21
N LEU A 311 -4.98 -0.12 -63.27
CA LEU A 311 -5.37 -0.82 -64.49
C LEU A 311 -6.06 0.11 -65.52
N LEU A 312 -6.78 1.14 -65.06
CA LEU A 312 -7.30 2.20 -65.92
C LEU A 312 -6.22 3.19 -66.40
N TYR A 313 -5.19 3.43 -65.59
CA TYR A 313 -4.09 4.35 -65.92
C TYR A 313 -3.10 3.75 -66.93
N LEU A 314 -2.77 2.46 -66.78
CA LEU A 314 -1.85 1.72 -67.66
C LEU A 314 -2.56 0.87 -68.73
N GLY A 315 -3.90 0.92 -68.79
CA GLY A 315 -4.71 0.16 -69.74
C GLY A 315 -4.47 0.56 -71.20
N PRO A 316 -4.47 -0.39 -72.15
CA PRO A 316 -4.09 -0.14 -73.54
C PRO A 316 -5.12 0.73 -74.29
N ARG A 317 -4.81 2.02 -74.46
CA ARG A 317 -5.57 2.91 -75.34
C ARG A 317 -5.23 2.67 -76.82
N ARG A 318 -5.96 1.78 -77.52
CA ARG A 318 -6.06 1.82 -79.00
C ARG A 318 -7.24 1.03 -79.57
N MET A 319 -7.69 1.49 -80.75
CA MET A 319 -8.88 1.08 -81.53
C MET A 319 -10.21 1.53 -80.90
N GLY A 320 -11.07 2.33 -81.54
CA GLY A 320 -11.08 2.86 -82.91
C GLY A 320 -12.03 2.07 -83.82
N MET A 321 -13.23 2.62 -84.06
CA MET A 321 -14.19 2.16 -85.06
C MET A 321 -14.86 3.35 -85.76
N PRO A 322 -15.02 3.31 -87.10
CA PRO A 322 -15.80 4.29 -87.86
C PRO A 322 -17.26 3.84 -88.01
N GLY A 323 -18.21 4.77 -88.00
CA GLY A 323 -19.63 4.44 -88.26
C GLY A 323 -20.62 5.51 -87.80
N GLY A 324 -20.73 6.59 -88.57
CA GLY A 324 -21.73 7.65 -88.35
C GLY A 324 -22.18 8.23 -89.69
N ILE A 325 -23.28 7.71 -90.23
CA ILE A 325 -23.81 8.10 -91.54
C ILE A 325 -24.51 9.46 -91.43
N GLN A 326 -24.20 10.37 -92.36
CA GLN A 326 -24.85 11.67 -92.50
C GLN A 326 -26.30 11.53 -93.00
N LEU A 327 -27.20 12.32 -92.43
CA LEU A 327 -28.53 12.55 -92.97
C LEU A 327 -28.49 13.66 -94.03
N ARG A 328 -28.95 13.35 -95.25
CA ARG A 328 -29.57 14.34 -96.15
C ARG A 328 -30.52 13.67 -97.13
#